data_AF-A0A8H5AQ59-F1
#
_entry.id   AF-A0A8H5AQ59-F1
#
_cell.length_a   1.000
_cell.length_b   1.000
_cell.length_c   1.000
_cell.angle_alpha   90.00
_cell.angle_beta   90.00
_cell.angle_gamma   90.00
#
_symmetry.space_group_name_H-M   'P 1'
#
loop_
_entity.id
_entity.type
_entity.pdbx_description
1 polymer ?
#
loop_
_entity_poly.entity_id
_entity_poly.type
_entity_poly.pdbx_seq_one_letter_code
_entity_poly.pdbx_strand_id
1 'polypeptide(L)'
;MAQRSIIKDIVITPVAFHDMPLLNSVGVHEPYALRSIIEIITEDSYGLGESYGDSAHLDRLQKAADKIKGLSIYSTNIIYQKCVESLKTDTNTGGDGMGGMVTTASVADKVFSPFEVACLDLQGKLAGISVSDLLGGRVRDQVQYSAYLFYKWGGHPGHEDDEYGPALDPQGVVKQAKKIIDEYCFKAIKLKGGVFPPAEEVAAIKALHEAFPDLPFRLDPNA
;
A
#
# COMPACT_ATOMS: atom_id res chain seq x y z
N MET A 1 -3.96 -30.75 -13.43
CA MET A 1 -3.30 -29.58 -12.81
C MET A 1 -2.71 -28.63 -13.84
N ALA A 2 -1.86 -29.09 -14.76
CA ALA A 2 -1.11 -28.22 -15.67
C ALA A 2 -1.96 -27.22 -16.49
N GLN A 3 -3.17 -27.59 -16.91
CA GLN A 3 -4.05 -26.70 -17.71
C GLN A 3 -4.80 -25.66 -16.87
N ARG A 4 -5.21 -26.03 -15.64
CA ARG A 4 -5.91 -25.15 -14.69
C ARG A 4 -5.02 -24.05 -14.12
N SER A 5 -3.70 -24.24 -14.15
CA SER A 5 -2.73 -23.26 -13.66
C SER A 5 -2.27 -22.26 -14.73
N ILE A 6 -2.80 -22.30 -15.95
CA ILE A 6 -2.40 -21.40 -17.04
C ILE A 6 -3.20 -20.10 -16.97
N ILE A 7 -2.48 -18.99 -17.00
CA ILE A 7 -3.03 -17.63 -17.07
C ILE A 7 -3.72 -17.45 -18.42
N LYS A 8 -5.04 -17.34 -18.42
CA LYS A 8 -5.87 -17.13 -19.62
C LYS A 8 -6.06 -15.66 -19.92
N ASP A 9 -6.31 -14.87 -18.88
CA ASP A 9 -6.49 -13.44 -19.01
C ASP A 9 -6.00 -12.71 -17.77
N ILE A 10 -5.82 -11.39 -17.91
CA ILE A 10 -5.43 -10.50 -16.83
C ILE A 10 -6.22 -9.21 -16.99
N VAL A 11 -6.99 -8.84 -15.96
CA VAL A 11 -7.75 -7.59 -15.90
C VAL A 11 -7.06 -6.64 -14.94
N ILE A 12 -6.88 -5.39 -15.38
CA ILE A 12 -6.28 -4.31 -14.60
C ILE A 12 -7.35 -3.24 -14.41
N THR A 13 -7.81 -3.03 -13.17
CA THR A 13 -8.88 -2.08 -12.86
C THR A 13 -8.35 -0.96 -11.98
N PRO A 14 -8.16 0.27 -12.50
CA PRO A 14 -7.86 1.41 -11.66
C PRO A 14 -9.08 1.76 -10.81
N VAL A 15 -8.84 2.07 -9.54
CA VAL A 15 -9.86 2.49 -8.57
C VAL A 15 -9.40 3.73 -7.82
N ALA A 16 -10.37 4.52 -7.38
CA ALA A 16 -10.18 5.68 -6.53
C ALA A 16 -11.10 5.55 -5.31
N PHE A 17 -10.59 5.87 -4.13
CA PHE A 17 -11.38 5.96 -2.91
C PHE A 17 -11.00 7.21 -2.13
N HIS A 18 -11.93 7.71 -1.32
CA HIS A 18 -11.74 8.95 -0.58
C HIS A 18 -10.54 8.88 0.36
N ASP A 19 -9.76 9.96 0.39
CA ASP A 19 -8.67 10.15 1.35
C ASP A 19 -8.80 11.53 2.03
N MET A 20 -8.28 11.63 3.25
CA MET A 20 -8.32 12.82 4.07
C MET A 20 -7.15 13.77 3.73
N PRO A 21 -7.19 15.06 4.11
CA PRO A 21 -6.10 16.01 3.86
C PRO A 21 -4.92 15.78 4.83
N LEU A 22 -4.29 14.62 4.74
CA LEU A 22 -3.17 14.19 5.58
C LEU A 22 -1.88 14.88 5.12
N LEU A 23 -1.18 15.54 6.04
CA LEU A 23 0.05 16.28 5.78
C LEU A 23 1.28 15.38 5.90
N ASN A 24 2.26 15.61 5.05
CA ASN A 24 3.57 14.98 5.07
C ASN A 24 4.64 15.98 4.60
N SER A 25 5.92 15.56 4.56
CA SER A 25 7.03 16.45 4.24
C SER A 25 7.05 17.00 2.81
N VAL A 26 6.26 16.42 1.88
CA VAL A 26 6.20 16.84 0.48
C VAL A 26 4.87 17.48 0.10
N GLY A 27 3.92 17.60 1.04
CA GLY A 27 2.64 18.28 0.82
C GLY A 27 1.49 17.70 1.62
N VAL A 28 0.35 17.57 0.96
CA VAL A 28 -0.91 17.06 1.51
C VAL A 28 -1.49 16.00 0.58
N HIS A 29 -2.13 14.99 1.13
CA HIS A 29 -2.87 13.99 0.35
C HIS A 29 -3.99 14.65 -0.46
N GLU A 30 -4.26 14.11 -1.65
CA GLU A 30 -5.38 14.52 -2.50
C GLU A 30 -6.71 13.94 -1.97
N PRO A 31 -7.89 14.41 -2.43
CA PRO A 31 -9.18 13.88 -1.99
C PRO A 31 -9.45 12.41 -2.33
N TYR A 32 -8.64 11.82 -3.21
CA TYR A 32 -8.74 10.42 -3.59
C TYR A 32 -7.37 9.76 -3.67
N ALA A 33 -7.26 8.58 -3.09
CA ALA A 33 -6.11 7.70 -3.28
C ALA A 33 -6.37 6.76 -4.47
N LEU A 34 -5.34 6.57 -5.31
CA LEU A 34 -5.43 5.76 -6.53
C LEU A 34 -4.75 4.41 -6.36
N ARG A 35 -5.44 3.32 -6.76
CA ARG A 35 -4.90 1.95 -6.78
C ARG A 35 -5.24 1.26 -8.09
N SER A 36 -4.55 0.16 -8.35
CA SER A 36 -4.89 -0.79 -9.41
C SER A 36 -5.19 -2.16 -8.81
N ILE A 37 -6.33 -2.74 -9.17
CA ILE A 37 -6.70 -4.12 -8.84
C ILE A 37 -6.30 -5.00 -10.02
N ILE A 38 -5.53 -6.04 -9.74
CA ILE A 38 -5.09 -7.03 -10.73
C ILE A 38 -5.85 -8.32 -10.49
N GLU A 39 -6.58 -8.77 -11.50
CA GLU A 39 -7.25 -10.06 -11.51
C GLU A 39 -6.59 -10.95 -12.57
N ILE A 40 -5.90 -12.00 -12.13
CA ILE A 40 -5.40 -13.05 -13.00
C ILE A 40 -6.49 -14.11 -13.13
N ILE A 41 -6.89 -14.42 -14.35
CA ILE A 41 -7.96 -15.38 -14.64
C ILE A 41 -7.35 -16.65 -15.24
N THR A 42 -7.73 -17.80 -14.69
CA THR A 42 -7.40 -19.14 -15.20
C THR A 42 -8.65 -19.83 -15.74
N GLU A 43 -8.59 -21.13 -16.03
CA GLU A 43 -9.73 -21.86 -16.61
C GLU A 43 -10.99 -21.84 -15.73
N ASP A 44 -10.82 -21.98 -14.41
CA ASP A 44 -11.92 -22.15 -13.46
C ASP A 44 -11.71 -21.44 -12.11
N SER A 45 -10.75 -20.52 -12.04
CA SER A 45 -10.45 -19.72 -10.84
C SER A 45 -9.81 -18.38 -11.21
N TYR A 46 -9.75 -17.45 -10.26
CA TYR A 46 -9.04 -16.18 -10.39
C TYR A 46 -8.15 -15.90 -9.18
N GLY A 47 -7.18 -14.99 -9.33
CA GLY A 47 -6.24 -14.55 -8.30
C GLY A 47 -6.15 -13.03 -8.24
N LEU A 48 -6.03 -12.48 -7.04
CA LEU A 48 -6.05 -11.02 -6.83
C LEU A 48 -4.69 -10.47 -6.37
N GLY A 49 -4.35 -9.31 -6.92
CA GLY A 49 -3.25 -8.46 -6.48
C GLY A 49 -3.65 -6.99 -6.49
N GLU A 50 -2.88 -6.15 -5.80
CA GLU A 50 -3.14 -4.71 -5.72
C GLU A 50 -1.84 -3.91 -5.84
N SER A 51 -1.87 -2.80 -6.56
CA SER A 51 -0.71 -1.92 -6.75
C SER A 51 -1.11 -0.44 -6.89
N TYR A 52 -0.15 0.43 -7.19
CA TYR A 52 -0.34 1.86 -7.47
C TYR A 52 -1.25 2.11 -8.69
N GLY A 53 -1.99 3.22 -8.66
CA GLY A 53 -2.98 3.59 -9.69
C GLY A 53 -2.58 4.74 -10.62
N ASP A 54 -1.33 5.18 -10.61
CA ASP A 54 -0.86 6.22 -11.53
C ASP A 54 -0.73 5.71 -12.97
N SER A 55 -0.95 6.57 -13.96
CA SER A 55 -1.03 6.17 -15.38
C SER A 55 0.25 5.52 -15.90
N ALA A 56 1.43 6.02 -15.49
CA ALA A 56 2.70 5.44 -15.93
C ALA A 56 2.86 4.00 -15.41
N HIS A 57 2.42 3.72 -14.17
CA HIS A 57 2.42 2.37 -13.62
C HIS A 57 1.36 1.48 -14.27
N LEU A 58 0.16 1.99 -14.55
CA LEU A 58 -0.89 1.24 -15.28
C LEU A 58 -0.39 0.79 -16.66
N ASP A 59 0.28 1.67 -17.42
CA ASP A 59 0.87 1.33 -18.72
C ASP A 59 1.94 0.24 -18.60
N ARG A 60 2.77 0.28 -17.56
CA ARG A 60 3.79 -0.74 -17.27
C ARG A 60 3.16 -2.08 -16.92
N LEU A 61 2.13 -2.08 -16.07
CA LEU A 61 1.37 -3.27 -15.72
C LEU A 61 0.72 -3.89 -16.96
N GLN A 62 0.10 -3.09 -17.83
CA GLN A 62 -0.51 -3.61 -19.06
C GLN A 62 0.52 -4.26 -19.98
N LYS A 63 1.66 -3.60 -20.22
CA LYS A 63 2.77 -4.16 -21.04
C LYS A 63 3.32 -5.47 -20.46
N ALA A 64 3.38 -5.59 -19.14
CA ALA A 64 3.81 -6.82 -18.48
C ALA A 64 2.73 -7.91 -18.62
N ALA A 65 1.46 -7.57 -18.37
CA ALA A 65 0.33 -8.49 -18.47
C ALA A 65 0.26 -9.18 -19.84
N ASP A 66 0.43 -8.42 -20.92
CA ASP A 66 0.43 -8.95 -22.30
C ASP A 66 1.51 -10.02 -22.54
N LYS A 67 2.66 -9.91 -21.85
CA LYS A 67 3.76 -10.89 -21.94
C LYS A 67 3.61 -12.09 -20.99
N ILE A 68 2.77 -11.97 -19.96
CA ILE A 68 2.56 -12.98 -18.92
C ILE A 68 1.45 -13.98 -19.31
N LYS A 69 0.47 -13.56 -20.12
CA LYS A 69 -0.60 -14.44 -20.61
C LYS A 69 -0.04 -15.73 -21.23
N GLY A 70 -0.66 -16.86 -20.91
CA GLY A 70 -0.24 -18.19 -21.34
C GLY A 70 0.82 -18.86 -20.47
N LEU A 71 1.42 -18.16 -19.49
CA LEU A 71 2.32 -18.77 -18.51
C LEU A 71 1.54 -19.50 -17.40
N SER A 72 2.24 -20.40 -16.70
CA SER A 72 1.74 -21.01 -15.47
C SER A 72 1.92 -20.07 -14.29
N ILE A 73 0.94 -20.02 -13.38
CA ILE A 73 1.02 -19.25 -12.11
C ILE A 73 2.18 -19.71 -11.21
N TYR A 74 2.71 -20.92 -11.41
CA TYR A 74 3.87 -21.43 -10.65
C TYR A 74 5.21 -20.95 -11.24
N SER A 75 5.20 -20.37 -12.44
CA SER A 75 6.40 -19.94 -13.15
C SER A 75 6.82 -18.51 -12.77
N THR A 76 6.78 -18.16 -11.49
CA THR A 76 7.05 -16.79 -10.99
C THR A 76 8.41 -16.24 -11.45
N ASN A 77 9.43 -17.09 -11.55
CA ASN A 77 10.75 -16.72 -12.11
C ASN A 77 10.66 -16.25 -13.57
N ILE A 78 9.85 -16.92 -14.40
CA ILE A 78 9.65 -16.53 -15.81
C ILE A 78 8.74 -15.30 -15.90
N ILE A 79 7.72 -15.21 -15.04
CA ILE A 79 6.85 -14.03 -14.95
C ILE A 79 7.69 -12.79 -14.62
N TYR A 80 8.61 -12.89 -13.66
CA TYR A 80 9.57 -11.83 -13.34
C TYR A 80 10.41 -11.43 -14.55
N GLN A 81 10.96 -12.41 -15.28
CA GLN A 81 11.69 -12.14 -16.52
C GLN A 81 10.82 -11.40 -17.56
N LYS A 82 9.52 -11.73 -17.66
CA LYS A 82 8.58 -11.01 -18.54
C LYS A 82 8.32 -9.58 -18.10
N CYS A 83 8.25 -9.31 -16.80
CA CYS A 83 8.19 -7.94 -16.26
C CYS A 83 9.47 -7.16 -16.61
N VAL A 84 10.66 -7.75 -16.43
CA VAL A 84 11.92 -7.10 -16.83
C VAL A 84 11.96 -6.85 -18.34
N GLU A 85 11.55 -7.82 -19.15
CA GLU A 85 11.50 -7.71 -20.61
C GLU A 85 10.48 -6.68 -21.12
N SER A 86 9.37 -6.44 -20.42
CA SER A 86 8.37 -5.44 -20.81
C SER A 86 8.88 -4.01 -20.59
N LEU A 87 9.85 -3.84 -19.70
CA LEU A 87 10.44 -2.54 -19.32
C LEU A 87 11.72 -2.18 -20.09
N LYS A 88 12.24 -3.04 -20.95
CA LYS A 88 13.53 -2.81 -21.68
C LYS A 88 13.57 -1.50 -22.48
N THR A 89 12.42 -1.07 -23.01
CA THR A 89 12.30 0.17 -23.80
C THR A 89 11.54 1.25 -23.03
N ASP A 90 11.35 1.07 -21.73
CA ASP A 90 10.66 2.05 -20.90
C ASP A 90 11.64 3.15 -20.47
N THR A 91 11.45 4.34 -21.05
CA THR A 91 12.19 5.55 -20.71
C THR A 91 11.34 6.50 -19.87
N ASN A 92 10.13 6.10 -19.46
CA ASN A 92 9.22 6.97 -18.75
C ASN A 92 9.75 7.24 -17.33
N THR A 93 9.62 8.47 -16.89
CA THR A 93 9.92 8.88 -15.52
C THR A 93 8.65 8.89 -14.67
N GLY A 94 8.83 8.80 -13.35
CA GLY A 94 7.73 8.73 -12.40
C GLY A 94 7.03 7.37 -12.38
N GLY A 95 5.77 7.39 -11.98
CA GLY A 95 4.98 6.20 -11.68
C GLY A 95 5.44 5.45 -10.43
N ASP A 96 5.92 6.22 -9.45
CA ASP A 96 6.33 5.68 -8.18
C ASP A 96 5.14 5.35 -7.27
N GLY A 97 3.97 5.93 -7.54
CA GLY A 97 2.75 5.78 -6.73
C GLY A 97 2.86 6.26 -5.28
N MET A 98 3.95 6.95 -4.93
CA MET A 98 4.34 7.26 -3.54
C MET A 98 4.63 8.76 -3.32
N GLY A 99 4.03 9.65 -4.13
CA GLY A 99 4.14 11.10 -3.96
C GLY A 99 5.58 11.66 -4.05
N GLY A 100 6.49 10.97 -4.73
CA GLY A 100 7.89 11.38 -4.84
C GLY A 100 8.75 11.13 -3.59
N MET A 101 8.19 10.53 -2.52
CA MET A 101 8.95 10.21 -1.30
C MET A 101 9.87 8.99 -1.44
N VAL A 102 9.59 8.10 -2.40
CA VAL A 102 10.39 6.88 -2.65
C VAL A 102 10.59 6.71 -4.15
N THR A 103 11.78 7.07 -4.65
CA THR A 103 12.08 7.17 -6.09
C THR A 103 13.13 6.17 -6.58
N THR A 104 13.77 5.42 -5.68
CA THR A 104 14.90 4.53 -6.01
C THR A 104 14.55 3.04 -6.01
N ALA A 105 13.29 2.70 -5.72
CA ALA A 105 12.83 1.32 -5.76
C ALA A 105 12.78 0.77 -7.20
N SER A 106 13.18 -0.49 -7.36
CA SER A 106 13.19 -1.20 -8.64
C SER A 106 11.82 -1.16 -9.32
N VAL A 107 11.76 -0.60 -10.54
CA VAL A 107 10.52 -0.55 -11.34
C VAL A 107 10.04 -1.96 -11.69
N ALA A 108 10.97 -2.88 -11.98
CA ALA A 108 10.63 -4.27 -12.29
C ALA A 108 9.93 -4.95 -11.11
N ASP A 109 10.40 -4.73 -9.88
CA ASP A 109 9.80 -5.34 -8.69
C ASP A 109 8.42 -4.72 -8.38
N LYS A 110 8.27 -3.40 -8.57
CA LYS A 110 6.96 -2.72 -8.44
C LYS A 110 5.92 -3.29 -9.41
N VAL A 111 6.32 -3.56 -10.65
CA VAL A 111 5.44 -4.13 -11.69
C VAL A 111 5.16 -5.60 -11.43
N PHE A 112 6.15 -6.37 -10.98
CA PHE A 112 6.02 -7.80 -10.72
C PHE A 112 5.12 -8.11 -9.52
N SER A 113 5.25 -7.33 -8.44
CA SER A 113 4.58 -7.56 -7.15
C SER A 113 3.09 -7.96 -7.25
N PRO A 114 2.19 -7.18 -7.89
CA PRO A 114 0.78 -7.55 -7.89
C PRO A 114 0.47 -8.82 -8.71
N PHE A 115 1.27 -9.15 -9.73
CA PHE A 115 1.12 -10.42 -10.44
C PHE A 115 1.59 -11.60 -9.61
N GLU A 116 2.66 -11.43 -8.83
CA GLU A 116 3.16 -12.45 -7.92
C GLU A 116 2.15 -12.77 -6.81
N VAL A 117 1.57 -11.74 -6.19
CA VAL A 117 0.52 -11.89 -5.17
C VAL A 117 -0.70 -12.61 -5.76
N ALA A 118 -1.15 -12.21 -6.95
CA ALA A 118 -2.27 -12.87 -7.63
C ALA A 118 -1.95 -14.33 -8.01
N CYS A 119 -0.70 -14.64 -8.37
CA CYS A 119 -0.25 -16.00 -8.57
C CYS A 119 -0.28 -16.81 -7.27
N LEU A 120 0.20 -16.26 -6.15
CA LEU A 120 0.16 -16.94 -4.84
C LEU A 120 -1.28 -17.20 -4.37
N ASP A 121 -2.20 -16.25 -4.58
CA ASP A 121 -3.64 -16.45 -4.31
C ASP A 121 -4.19 -17.65 -5.11
N LEU A 122 -3.91 -17.71 -6.42
CA LEU A 122 -4.30 -18.85 -7.26
C LEU A 122 -3.62 -20.15 -6.86
N GLN A 123 -2.35 -20.13 -6.47
CA GLN A 123 -1.63 -21.31 -5.99
C GLN A 123 -2.30 -21.86 -4.72
N GLY A 124 -2.65 -20.99 -3.78
CA GLY A 124 -3.39 -21.34 -2.57
C GLY A 124 -4.76 -21.94 -2.88
N LYS A 125 -5.53 -21.30 -3.76
CA LYS A 125 -6.83 -21.79 -4.23
C LYS A 125 -6.75 -23.17 -4.90
N LEU A 126 -5.78 -23.38 -5.79
CA LEU A 126 -5.62 -24.67 -6.49
C LEU A 126 -5.13 -25.80 -5.56
N ALA A 127 -4.32 -25.47 -4.55
CA ALA A 127 -3.81 -26.43 -3.58
C ALA A 127 -4.72 -26.61 -2.35
N GLY A 128 -5.74 -25.76 -2.17
CA GLY A 128 -6.64 -25.79 -1.02
C GLY A 128 -5.97 -25.36 0.29
N ILE A 129 -4.99 -24.45 0.24
CA ILE A 129 -4.24 -23.96 1.40
C ILE A 129 -4.16 -22.43 1.44
N SER A 130 -3.82 -21.88 2.61
CA SER A 130 -3.60 -20.43 2.74
C SER A 130 -2.30 -20.01 2.05
N VAL A 131 -2.25 -18.77 1.55
CA VAL A 131 -0.98 -18.16 1.09
C VAL A 131 0.09 -18.21 2.19
N SER A 132 -0.29 -18.07 3.47
CA SER A 132 0.67 -18.20 4.57
C SER A 132 1.35 -19.57 4.63
N ASP A 133 0.66 -20.65 4.24
CA ASP A 133 1.23 -22.00 4.19
C ASP A 133 2.19 -22.17 3.02
N LEU A 134 1.94 -21.50 1.88
CA LEU A 134 2.91 -21.41 0.78
C LEU A 134 4.22 -20.74 1.21
N LEU A 135 4.13 -19.79 2.16
CA LEU A 135 5.26 -19.02 2.70
C LEU A 135 5.91 -19.69 3.93
N GLY A 136 5.67 -20.98 4.14
CA GLY A 136 6.28 -21.76 5.23
C GLY A 136 5.41 -21.92 6.48
N GLY A 137 4.16 -21.45 6.44
CA GLY A 137 3.19 -21.59 7.52
C GLY A 137 3.22 -20.41 8.49
N ARG A 138 2.04 -20.07 9.02
CA ARG A 138 1.93 -18.99 10.01
C ARG A 138 2.67 -19.35 11.30
N VAL A 139 3.39 -18.37 11.85
CA VAL A 139 4.04 -18.46 13.18
C VAL A 139 3.28 -17.66 14.26
N ARG A 140 2.14 -17.08 13.89
CA ARG A 140 1.20 -16.34 14.73
C ARG A 140 -0.16 -16.32 14.04
N ASP A 141 -1.25 -16.34 14.82
CA ASP A 141 -2.60 -16.34 14.26
C ASP A 141 -3.10 -14.93 13.87
N GLN A 142 -2.45 -13.89 14.38
CA GLN A 142 -2.78 -12.49 14.10
C GLN A 142 -1.52 -11.65 13.91
N VAL A 143 -1.58 -10.65 13.02
CA VAL A 143 -0.52 -9.66 12.79
C VAL A 143 -0.93 -8.35 13.46
N GLN A 144 -0.07 -7.82 14.33
CA GLN A 144 -0.32 -6.55 15.00
C GLN A 144 0.08 -5.37 14.09
N TYR A 145 -0.78 -4.36 14.05
CA TYR A 145 -0.58 -3.11 13.31
C TYR A 145 -0.39 -1.93 14.27
N SER A 146 -0.01 -0.76 13.74
CA SER A 146 0.15 0.48 14.51
C SER A 146 -0.90 1.52 14.13
N ALA A 147 -1.32 2.35 15.09
CA ALA A 147 -2.04 3.59 14.81
C ALA A 147 -1.11 4.53 14.03
N TYR A 148 -1.45 4.82 12.78
CA TYR A 148 -0.66 5.70 11.93
C TYR A 148 -1.29 7.10 11.94
N LEU A 149 -0.69 7.97 12.73
CA LEU A 149 -1.11 9.34 12.95
C LEU A 149 -0.48 10.28 11.93
N PHE A 150 -1.21 11.32 11.60
CA PHE A 150 -0.80 12.37 10.68
C PHE A 150 -1.24 13.72 11.22
N TYR A 151 -0.40 14.73 11.02
CA TYR A 151 -0.93 16.09 10.99
C TYR A 151 -1.91 16.21 9.83
N LYS A 152 -3.03 16.92 10.00
CA LYS A 152 -4.06 17.04 8.96
C LYS A 152 -4.89 18.31 9.10
N TRP A 153 -5.38 18.83 7.99
CA TRP A 153 -6.45 19.82 8.00
C TRP A 153 -7.77 19.20 8.47
N GLY A 154 -8.76 20.05 8.78
CA GLY A 154 -10.10 19.60 9.19
C GLY A 154 -10.84 18.88 8.07
N GLY A 155 -10.78 19.42 6.86
CA GLY A 155 -11.29 18.84 5.63
C GLY A 155 -10.55 19.39 4.42
N HIS A 156 -10.82 18.84 3.23
CA HIS A 156 -10.26 19.39 1.98
C HIS A 156 -10.81 20.80 1.71
N PRO A 157 -10.05 21.71 1.08
CA PRO A 157 -10.53 23.06 0.79
C PRO A 157 -11.87 23.07 0.05
N GLY A 158 -12.86 23.79 0.59
CA GLY A 158 -14.21 23.85 0.04
C GLY A 158 -15.14 22.71 0.46
N HIS A 159 -14.69 21.80 1.32
CA HIS A 159 -15.50 20.74 1.92
C HIS A 159 -15.66 20.97 3.43
N GLU A 160 -16.66 20.32 4.03
CA GLU A 160 -16.80 20.27 5.49
C GLU A 160 -15.66 19.47 6.12
N ASP A 161 -15.45 19.68 7.42
CA ASP A 161 -14.51 18.89 8.21
C ASP A 161 -14.91 17.40 8.21
N ASP A 162 -13.92 16.52 8.11
CA ASP A 162 -14.14 15.09 8.28
C ASP A 162 -14.30 14.72 9.77
N GLU A 163 -14.67 13.46 10.02
CA GLU A 163 -14.97 12.98 11.37
C GLU A 163 -13.77 12.98 12.35
N TYR A 164 -12.54 13.17 11.87
CA TYR A 164 -11.36 13.31 12.72
C TYR A 164 -11.10 14.78 13.08
N GLY A 165 -11.50 15.71 12.21
CA GLY A 165 -11.18 17.13 12.33
C GLY A 165 -9.67 17.39 12.20
N PRO A 166 -9.20 18.61 12.52
CA PRO A 166 -7.80 18.98 12.37
C PRO A 166 -6.92 18.37 13.46
N ALA A 167 -5.69 18.02 13.09
CA ALA A 167 -4.60 17.72 14.02
C ALA A 167 -3.38 18.53 13.60
N LEU A 168 -3.20 19.69 14.22
CA LEU A 168 -2.17 20.68 13.84
C LEU A 168 -1.27 21.06 15.02
N ASP A 169 -1.41 20.36 16.16
CA ASP A 169 -0.67 20.56 17.39
C ASP A 169 -0.65 19.25 18.22
N PRO A 170 0.12 19.18 19.32
CA PRO A 170 0.16 18.00 20.18
C PRO A 170 -1.21 17.55 20.71
N GLN A 171 -2.12 18.47 21.03
CA GLN A 171 -3.43 18.13 21.57
C GLN A 171 -4.31 17.45 20.51
N GLY A 172 -4.30 17.97 19.28
CA GLY A 172 -4.98 17.39 18.12
C GLY A 172 -4.45 16.00 17.79
N VAL A 173 -3.13 15.81 17.82
CA VAL A 173 -2.49 14.50 17.59
C VAL A 173 -2.91 13.48 18.67
N VAL A 174 -2.93 13.87 19.95
CA VAL A 174 -3.40 12.98 21.03
C VAL A 174 -4.89 12.65 20.88
N LYS A 175 -5.73 13.61 20.50
CA LYS A 175 -7.16 13.37 20.25
C LYS A 175 -7.36 12.39 19.10
N GLN A 176 -6.63 12.56 17.99
CA GLN A 176 -6.64 11.64 16.86
C GLN A 176 -6.22 10.23 17.29
N ALA A 177 -5.14 10.11 18.07
CA ALA A 177 -4.67 8.83 18.58
C ALA A 177 -5.71 8.11 19.46
N LYS A 178 -6.39 8.84 20.35
CA LYS A 178 -7.47 8.29 21.19
C LYS A 178 -8.59 7.71 20.33
N LYS A 179 -9.13 8.49 19.38
CA LYS A 179 -10.19 8.02 18.48
C LYS A 179 -9.77 6.73 17.74
N ILE A 180 -8.57 6.71 17.16
CA ILE A 180 -8.07 5.55 16.40
C ILE A 180 -7.85 4.33 17.31
N ILE A 181 -7.29 4.52 18.51
CA ILE A 181 -7.03 3.41 19.44
C ILE A 181 -8.31 2.87 20.05
N ASP A 182 -9.28 3.73 20.38
CA ASP A 182 -10.57 3.31 20.92
C ASP A 182 -11.34 2.44 19.91
N GLU A 183 -11.22 2.75 18.61
CA GLU A 183 -11.87 2.00 17.54
C GLU A 183 -11.14 0.70 17.18
N TYR A 184 -9.81 0.74 17.06
CA TYR A 184 -9.01 -0.37 16.48
C TYR A 184 -8.12 -1.10 17.48
N CYS A 185 -8.00 -0.62 18.71
CA CYS A 185 -7.20 -1.22 19.78
C CYS A 185 -5.71 -1.43 19.43
N PHE A 186 -5.11 -0.53 18.63
CA PHE A 186 -3.70 -0.64 18.25
C PHE A 186 -2.77 -0.57 19.47
N LYS A 187 -1.69 -1.35 19.41
CA LYS A 187 -0.69 -1.48 20.49
C LYS A 187 0.66 -0.85 20.17
N ALA A 188 0.67 0.06 19.19
CA ALA A 188 1.82 0.83 18.76
C ALA A 188 1.35 2.09 18.05
N ILE A 189 2.11 3.18 18.18
CA ILE A 189 1.80 4.47 17.54
C ILE A 189 2.95 4.89 16.63
N LYS A 190 2.62 5.39 15.44
CA LYS A 190 3.54 6.05 14.53
C LYS A 190 2.98 7.43 14.18
N LEU A 191 3.77 8.49 14.30
CA LEU A 191 3.44 9.83 13.80
C LEU A 191 4.21 10.11 12.50
N LYS A 192 3.50 10.51 11.44
CA LYS A 192 4.07 11.16 10.26
C LYS A 192 4.55 12.56 10.65
N GLY A 193 5.85 12.81 10.49
CA GLY A 193 6.48 14.09 10.76
C GLY A 193 7.02 14.75 9.48
N GLY A 194 7.97 15.66 9.66
CA GLY A 194 8.53 16.49 8.58
C GLY A 194 7.56 17.57 8.10
N VAL A 195 6.53 17.88 8.88
CA VAL A 195 5.48 18.87 8.58
C VAL A 195 5.71 20.15 9.36
N PHE A 196 6.00 20.02 10.66
CA PHE A 196 6.26 21.14 11.57
C PHE A 196 7.74 21.19 11.98
N PRO A 197 8.21 22.31 12.57
CA PRO A 197 9.56 22.37 13.14
C PRO A 197 9.82 21.19 14.08
N PRO A 198 11.03 20.59 14.08
CA PRO A 198 11.31 19.37 14.86
C PRO A 198 10.96 19.47 16.35
N ALA A 199 11.10 20.66 16.96
CA ALA A 199 10.75 20.88 18.36
C ALA A 199 9.25 20.68 18.64
N GLU A 200 8.39 21.04 17.69
CA GLU A 200 6.93 20.89 17.79
C GLU A 200 6.52 19.43 17.62
N GLU A 201 7.15 18.69 16.69
CA GLU A 201 6.90 17.26 16.51
C GLU A 201 7.41 16.43 17.70
N VAL A 202 8.53 16.84 18.30
CA VAL A 202 9.01 16.27 19.58
C VAL A 202 7.99 16.51 20.70
N ALA A 203 7.37 17.69 20.76
CA ALA A 203 6.32 17.98 21.73
C ALA A 203 5.10 17.07 21.53
N ALA A 204 4.71 16.78 20.28
CA ALA A 204 3.63 15.85 19.98
C ALA A 204 3.94 14.41 20.43
N ILE A 205 5.16 13.92 20.18
CA ILE A 205 5.59 12.59 20.67
C ILE A 205 5.58 12.52 22.20
N LYS A 206 6.03 13.57 22.90
CA LYS A 206 5.98 13.62 24.37
C LYS A 206 4.56 13.61 24.90
N ALA A 207 3.66 14.39 24.30
CA ALA A 207 2.24 14.40 24.67
C ALA A 207 1.57 13.04 24.42
N LEU A 208 1.92 12.36 23.34
CA LEU A 208 1.49 10.98 23.07
C LEU A 208 2.00 10.01 24.14
N HIS A 209 3.26 10.13 24.55
CA HIS A 209 3.82 9.30 25.62
C HIS A 209 3.13 9.54 26.97
N GLU A 210 2.82 10.78 27.33
CA GLU A 210 2.05 11.10 28.54
C GLU A 210 0.64 10.51 28.51
N ALA A 211 -0.01 10.51 27.34
CA ALA A 211 -1.36 9.97 27.17
C ALA A 211 -1.40 8.44 27.07
N PHE A 212 -0.32 7.80 26.59
CA PHE A 212 -0.22 6.36 26.33
C PHE A 212 1.14 5.81 26.81
N PRO A 213 1.40 5.79 28.14
CA PRO A 213 2.74 5.55 28.69
C PRO A 213 3.35 4.20 28.31
N ASP A 214 2.52 3.17 28.10
CA ASP A 214 2.96 1.80 27.85
C ASP A 214 3.07 1.42 26.36
N LEU A 215 2.74 2.34 25.45
CA LEU A 215 2.79 2.06 24.01
C LEU A 215 4.17 2.39 23.40
N PRO A 216 4.64 1.61 22.42
CA PRO A 216 5.81 1.97 21.64
C PRO A 216 5.48 3.06 20.61
N PHE A 217 6.41 3.99 20.43
CA PHE A 217 6.27 5.15 19.54
C PHE A 217 7.31 5.14 18.41
N ARG A 218 6.92 5.70 17.26
CA ARG A 218 7.79 5.95 16.10
C ARG A 218 7.48 7.34 15.55
N LEU A 219 8.51 8.07 15.14
CA LEU A 219 8.40 9.32 14.38
C LEU A 219 9.07 9.13 13.02
N ASP A 220 8.41 9.55 11.95
CA ASP A 220 8.90 9.37 10.57
C ASP A 220 8.80 10.68 9.76
N PRO A 221 9.90 11.45 9.66
CA PRO A 221 9.97 12.70 8.93
C PRO A 221 10.38 12.55 7.44
N ASN A 222 10.40 11.33 6.90
CA ASN A 222 10.65 11.04 5.47
C ASN A 222 12.00 11.52 4.88
N ALA A 223 13.13 11.27 5.54
CA ALA A 223 14.48 11.35 4.95
C ALA A 223 15.47 10.44 5.67
#